data_AF-A0A4Z0QRB4-F1
#
_entry.id   AF-A0A4Z0QRB4-F1
#
_cell.length_a   1.000
_cell.length_b   1.000
_cell.length_c   1.000
_cell.angle_alpha   90.00
_cell.angle_beta   90.00
_cell.angle_gamma   90.00
#
_symmetry.space_group_name_H-M   'P 1'
#
loop_
_entity.id
_entity.type
_entity.pdbx_description
1 polymer ?
#
loop_
_entity_poly.entity_id
_entity_poly.type
_entity_poly.pdbx_seq_one_letter_code
_entity_poly.pdbx_strand_id
1 'polypeptide(L)'
;MNEFEIVSKRFANLNEQGTSTINNLQATLRALEVQLSELKVEWQRMLIREIEGEKVNLKKCQTRMREVESEISVTKELLATAEYHNKNQLAELIFELEIARNNAHKDICNEVTTKSDNLKRKRCEFLLAAKEIGEIQARGGELERKFLNAVRLAYGSEQHATYKPSRKVGYPIVNLYSDNEGVFSHVAPNTYEVMDALNFGKVPFFVIWYGLYKELLSENEARKRLEEIKRLKELKRMGEKSNG
;
A
#
# COMPACT_ATOMS: atom_id res chain seq x y z
N MET A 1 -16.25 -6.45 10.24
CA MET A 1 -16.53 -5.42 9.22
C MET A 1 -15.81 -4.17 9.69
N ASN A 2 -14.79 -3.70 8.97
CA ASN A 2 -14.02 -2.54 9.43
C ASN A 2 -14.79 -1.23 9.19
N GLU A 3 -14.39 -0.15 9.87
CA GLU A 3 -15.06 1.16 9.77
C GLU A 3 -15.17 1.66 8.32
N PHE A 4 -14.14 1.42 7.50
CA PHE A 4 -14.13 1.77 6.08
C PHE A 4 -15.21 1.03 5.26
N GLU A 5 -15.43 -0.26 5.50
CA GLU A 5 -16.50 -1.05 4.84
C GLU A 5 -17.90 -0.53 5.20
N ILE A 6 -18.08 -0.06 6.44
CA ILE A 6 -19.36 0.47 6.91
C ILE A 6 -19.68 1.81 6.23
N VAL A 7 -18.72 2.75 6.21
CA VAL A 7 -18.89 4.06 5.56
C VAL A 7 -19.03 3.89 4.03
N SER A 8 -18.30 2.96 3.42
CA SER A 8 -18.40 2.67 1.98
C SER A 8 -19.79 2.20 1.56
N LYS A 9 -20.43 1.35 2.38
CA LYS A 9 -21.81 0.92 2.14
C LYS A 9 -22.80 2.06 2.29
N ARG A 10 -22.64 2.92 3.30
CA ARG A 10 -23.48 4.12 3.48
C ARG A 10 -23.38 5.07 2.28
N PHE A 11 -22.16 5.30 1.78
CA PHE A 11 -21.92 6.12 0.59
C PHE A 11 -22.61 5.57 -0.66
N ALA A 12 -22.43 4.27 -0.93
CA ALA A 12 -23.07 3.61 -2.08
C ALA A 12 -24.61 3.73 -2.03
N ASN A 13 -25.20 3.44 -0.87
CA ASN A 13 -26.65 3.51 -0.68
C ASN A 13 -27.18 4.94 -0.84
N LEU A 14 -26.52 5.94 -0.25
CA LEU A 14 -26.96 7.33 -0.35
C LEU A 14 -26.86 7.84 -1.79
N ASN A 15 -25.76 7.50 -2.49
CA ASN A 15 -25.58 7.89 -3.87
C ASN A 15 -26.65 7.29 -4.79
N GLU A 16 -27.00 6.01 -4.58
CA GLU A 16 -28.05 5.34 -5.34
C GLU A 16 -29.43 5.98 -5.08
N GLN A 17 -29.78 6.24 -3.81
CA GLN A 17 -31.03 6.89 -3.43
C GLN A 17 -31.14 8.32 -3.98
N GLY A 18 -30.08 9.11 -3.84
CA GLY A 18 -30.01 10.48 -4.34
C GLY A 18 -30.12 10.53 -5.87
N THR A 19 -29.41 9.64 -6.58
CA THR A 19 -29.46 9.54 -8.04
C THR A 19 -30.85 9.14 -8.54
N SER A 20 -31.49 8.16 -7.89
CA SER A 20 -32.86 7.74 -8.21
C SER A 20 -33.86 8.89 -8.07
N THR A 21 -33.76 9.65 -6.97
CA THR A 21 -34.65 10.79 -6.70
C THR A 21 -34.50 11.89 -7.75
N ILE A 22 -33.26 12.26 -8.08
CA ILE A 22 -32.94 13.25 -9.12
C ILE A 22 -33.47 12.80 -10.48
N ASN A 23 -33.22 11.54 -10.86
CA ASN A 23 -33.69 10.98 -12.13
C ASN A 23 -35.22 11.01 -12.24
N ASN A 24 -35.93 10.67 -11.17
CA ASN A 24 -37.40 10.72 -11.14
C ASN A 24 -37.95 12.14 -11.30
N LEU A 25 -37.32 13.12 -10.64
CA LEU A 25 -37.70 14.54 -10.81
C LEU A 25 -37.41 15.05 -12.22
N GLN A 26 -36.27 14.67 -12.81
CA GLN A 26 -35.94 15.01 -14.21
C GLN A 26 -36.92 14.38 -15.20
N ALA A 27 -37.30 13.11 -15.00
CA ALA A 27 -38.30 12.45 -15.83
C ALA A 27 -39.67 13.14 -15.73
N THR A 28 -40.08 13.51 -14.52
CA THR A 28 -41.33 14.24 -14.25
C THR A 28 -41.31 15.62 -14.92
N LEU A 29 -40.19 16.35 -14.81
CA LEU A 29 -40.01 17.64 -15.45
C LEU A 29 -40.15 17.54 -16.98
N ARG A 30 -39.49 16.55 -17.60
CA ARG A 30 -39.60 16.31 -19.05
C ARG A 30 -41.04 16.00 -19.46
N ALA A 31 -41.76 15.19 -18.68
CA ALA A 31 -43.15 14.86 -18.96
C ALA A 31 -44.06 16.11 -18.89
N LEU A 32 -43.86 16.98 -17.90
CA LEU A 32 -44.60 18.24 -17.79
C LEU A 32 -44.26 19.20 -18.94
N GLU A 33 -43.01 19.29 -19.36
CA GLU A 33 -42.58 20.11 -20.50
C GLU A 33 -43.21 19.64 -21.83
N VAL A 34 -43.34 18.32 -22.03
CA VAL A 34 -44.07 17.74 -23.17
C VAL A 34 -45.55 18.11 -23.09
N GLN A 35 -46.20 17.92 -21.93
CA GLN A 35 -47.61 18.29 -21.74
C GLN A 35 -47.86 19.78 -22.01
N LEU A 36 -46.97 20.66 -21.55
CA LEU A 36 -47.08 22.10 -21.82
C LEU A 36 -46.96 22.41 -23.31
N SER A 37 -46.07 21.71 -24.02
CA SER A 37 -45.89 21.87 -25.47
C SER A 37 -47.14 21.42 -26.24
N GLU A 38 -47.72 20.29 -25.87
CA GLU A 38 -48.96 19.77 -26.44
C GLU A 38 -50.13 20.76 -26.22
N LEU A 39 -50.28 21.28 -24.99
CA LEU A 39 -51.29 22.29 -24.68
C LEU A 39 -51.09 23.59 -25.46
N LYS A 40 -49.84 24.00 -25.72
CA LYS A 40 -49.54 25.18 -26.56
C LYS A 40 -49.99 24.95 -28.00
N VAL A 41 -49.75 23.76 -28.56
CA VAL A 41 -50.20 23.38 -29.90
C VAL A 41 -51.73 23.28 -29.96
N GLU A 42 -52.37 22.70 -28.95
CA GLU A 42 -53.82 22.63 -28.84
C GLU A 42 -54.43 24.03 -28.79
N TRP A 43 -53.87 24.91 -27.95
CA TRP A 43 -54.32 26.30 -27.84
C TRP A 43 -54.23 27.03 -29.19
N GLN A 44 -53.13 26.87 -29.93
CA GLN A 44 -52.98 27.43 -31.28
C GLN A 44 -54.04 26.91 -32.25
N ARG A 45 -54.32 25.60 -32.24
CA ARG A 45 -55.38 25.01 -33.09
C ARG A 45 -56.76 25.53 -32.72
N MET A 46 -57.06 25.66 -31.43
CA MET A 46 -58.33 26.21 -30.96
C MET A 46 -58.47 27.68 -31.36
N LEU A 47 -57.38 28.47 -31.29
CA LEU A 47 -57.37 29.87 -31.69
C LEU A 47 -57.76 30.05 -33.16
N ILE A 48 -57.20 29.20 -34.05
CA ILE A 48 -57.53 29.21 -35.49
C ILE A 48 -59.03 28.92 -35.70
N ARG A 49 -59.56 27.89 -35.03
CA ARG A 49 -60.99 27.53 -35.12
C ARG A 49 -61.91 28.64 -34.60
N GLU A 50 -61.52 29.34 -33.54
CA GLU A 50 -62.27 30.49 -33.04
C GLU A 50 -62.34 31.62 -34.08
N ILE A 51 -61.21 31.89 -34.76
CA ILE A 51 -61.14 32.88 -35.85
C ILE A 51 -62.02 32.46 -37.04
N GLU A 52 -62.09 31.16 -37.33
CA GLU A 52 -62.98 30.57 -38.35
C GLU A 52 -64.47 30.57 -37.93
N GLY A 53 -64.79 31.00 -36.70
CA GLY A 53 -66.15 31.17 -36.20
C GLY A 53 -66.69 30.02 -35.36
N GLU A 54 -65.86 29.02 -35.01
CA GLU A 54 -66.26 27.94 -34.12
C GLU A 54 -66.23 28.36 -32.65
N LYS A 55 -67.22 27.93 -31.87
CA LYS A 55 -67.26 28.19 -30.42
C LYS A 55 -66.32 27.24 -29.68
N VAL A 56 -65.15 27.73 -29.31
CA VAL A 56 -64.14 26.99 -28.51
C VAL A 56 -63.95 27.59 -27.12
N ASN A 57 -63.30 26.86 -26.20
CA ASN A 57 -63.05 27.33 -24.82
C ASN A 57 -61.55 27.56 -24.57
N LEU A 58 -61.01 28.66 -25.11
CA LEU A 58 -59.60 29.02 -24.93
C LEU A 58 -59.20 29.23 -23.47
N LYS A 59 -60.11 29.78 -22.65
CA LYS A 59 -59.83 30.09 -21.24
C LYS A 59 -59.49 28.82 -20.45
N LYS A 60 -60.20 27.72 -20.70
CA LYS A 60 -59.91 26.43 -20.05
C LYS A 60 -58.51 25.91 -20.41
N CYS A 61 -58.12 26.01 -21.68
CA CYS A 61 -56.79 25.61 -22.14
C CYS A 61 -55.70 26.50 -21.50
N GLN A 62 -55.91 27.81 -21.44
CA GLN A 62 -54.98 28.75 -20.79
C GLN A 62 -54.83 28.49 -19.29
N THR A 63 -55.93 28.21 -18.58
CA THR A 63 -55.86 27.85 -17.15
C THR A 63 -55.01 26.59 -16.96
N ARG A 64 -55.22 25.56 -17.78
CA ARG A 64 -54.45 24.32 -17.69
C ARG A 64 -52.97 24.53 -18.01
N MET A 65 -52.64 25.39 -18.99
CA MET A 65 -51.24 25.76 -19.27
C MET A 65 -50.57 26.41 -18.06
N ARG A 66 -51.25 27.35 -17.37
CA ARG A 66 -50.72 28.01 -16.17
C ARG A 66 -50.51 27.04 -15.01
N GLU A 67 -51.41 26.07 -14.84
CA GLU A 67 -51.26 24.99 -13.85
C GLU A 67 -49.99 24.18 -14.13
N VAL A 68 -49.80 23.73 -15.38
CA VAL A 68 -48.62 22.97 -15.79
C VAL A 68 -47.33 23.82 -15.67
N GLU A 69 -47.36 25.10 -16.03
CA GLU A 69 -46.21 26.01 -15.84
C GLU A 69 -45.85 26.18 -14.37
N SER A 70 -46.84 26.26 -13.48
CA SER A 70 -46.63 26.29 -12.03
C SER A 70 -46.02 24.97 -11.53
N GLU A 71 -46.53 23.82 -11.97
CA GLU A 71 -45.97 22.50 -11.61
C GLU A 71 -44.52 22.33 -12.09
N ILE A 72 -44.19 22.84 -13.29
CA ILE A 72 -42.82 22.88 -13.81
C ILE A 72 -41.92 23.72 -12.90
N SER A 73 -42.36 24.91 -12.49
CA SER A 73 -41.58 25.79 -11.60
C SER A 73 -41.27 25.10 -10.27
N VAL A 74 -42.29 24.50 -9.64
CA VAL A 74 -42.13 23.77 -8.37
C VAL A 74 -41.19 22.57 -8.55
N THR A 75 -41.33 21.81 -9.64
CA THR A 75 -40.47 20.65 -9.92
C THR A 75 -39.01 21.06 -10.12
N LYS A 76 -38.75 22.22 -10.75
CA LYS A 76 -37.39 22.77 -10.91
C LYS A 76 -36.78 23.15 -9.56
N GLU A 77 -37.55 23.77 -8.68
CA GLU A 77 -37.10 24.09 -7.32
C GLU A 77 -36.77 22.83 -6.53
N LEU A 78 -37.67 21.83 -6.54
CA LEU A 78 -37.44 20.54 -5.88
C LEU A 78 -36.19 19.82 -6.42
N LEU A 79 -35.97 19.86 -7.74
CA LEU A 79 -34.78 19.30 -8.36
C LEU A 79 -33.50 20.00 -7.86
N ALA A 80 -33.48 21.33 -7.87
CA ALA A 80 -32.33 22.10 -7.39
C ALA A 80 -32.02 21.82 -5.90
N THR A 81 -33.06 21.72 -5.06
CA THR A 81 -32.92 21.37 -3.64
C THR A 81 -32.39 19.94 -3.46
N ALA A 82 -32.90 18.97 -4.23
CA ALA A 82 -32.44 17.59 -4.17
C ALA A 82 -30.98 17.44 -4.62
N GLU A 83 -30.59 18.12 -5.70
CA GLU A 83 -29.20 18.15 -6.19
C GLU A 83 -28.26 18.77 -5.14
N TYR A 84 -28.66 19.88 -4.52
CA TYR A 84 -27.88 20.53 -3.48
C TYR A 84 -27.69 19.64 -2.24
N HIS A 85 -28.77 19.05 -1.73
CA HIS A 85 -28.70 18.16 -0.57
C HIS A 85 -27.87 16.91 -0.83
N ASN A 86 -28.10 16.24 -1.96
CA ASN A 86 -27.34 15.04 -2.33
C ASN A 86 -25.85 15.35 -2.44
N LYS A 87 -25.48 16.48 -3.07
CA LYS A 87 -24.09 16.92 -3.18
C LYS A 87 -23.43 17.14 -1.82
N ASN A 88 -24.11 17.83 -0.90
CA ASN A 88 -23.55 18.13 0.42
C ASN A 88 -23.39 16.86 1.26
N GLN A 89 -24.40 15.99 1.28
CA GLN A 89 -24.33 14.74 2.04
C GLN A 89 -23.26 13.79 1.48
N LEU A 90 -23.09 13.73 0.15
CA LEU A 90 -21.99 12.98 -0.46
C LEU A 90 -20.62 13.58 -0.11
N ALA A 91 -20.49 14.91 -0.04
CA ALA A 91 -19.24 15.57 0.37
C ALA A 91 -18.86 15.24 1.82
N GLU A 92 -19.83 15.24 2.75
CA GLU A 92 -19.62 14.83 4.14
C GLU A 92 -19.18 13.36 4.24
N LEU A 93 -19.85 12.45 3.50
CA LEU A 93 -19.48 11.03 3.48
C LEU A 93 -18.13 10.77 2.82
N ILE A 94 -17.72 11.56 1.81
CA ILE A 94 -16.38 11.48 1.23
C ILE A 94 -15.34 11.80 2.30
N PHE A 95 -15.56 12.84 3.10
CA PHE A 95 -14.67 13.18 4.19
C PHE A 95 -14.60 12.07 5.26
N GLU A 96 -15.73 11.48 5.65
CA GLU A 96 -15.76 10.30 6.54
C GLU A 96 -14.98 9.11 5.95
N LEU A 97 -15.12 8.84 4.65
CA LEU A 97 -14.39 7.78 3.95
C LEU A 97 -12.88 8.00 3.96
N GLU A 98 -12.44 9.23 3.76
CA GLU A 98 -11.02 9.58 3.82
C GLU A 98 -10.43 9.32 5.21
N ILE A 99 -11.15 9.71 6.27
CA ILE A 99 -10.76 9.42 7.65
C ILE A 99 -10.69 7.90 7.88
N ALA A 100 -11.74 7.17 7.54
CA ALA A 100 -11.81 5.73 7.74
C ALA A 100 -10.71 4.98 6.96
N ARG A 101 -10.40 5.42 5.73
CA ARG A 101 -9.28 4.89 4.93
C ARG A 101 -7.95 5.15 5.61
N ASN A 102 -7.71 6.37 6.09
CA ASN A 102 -6.45 6.73 6.75
C ASN A 102 -6.27 5.95 8.06
N ASN A 103 -7.35 5.73 8.82
CA ASN A 103 -7.33 4.88 10.01
C ASN A 103 -7.03 3.41 9.65
N ALA A 104 -7.73 2.85 8.66
CA ALA A 104 -7.46 1.49 8.19
C ALA A 104 -6.01 1.32 7.69
N HIS A 105 -5.47 2.33 7.00
CA HIS A 105 -4.06 2.34 6.60
C HIS A 105 -3.13 2.38 7.81
N LYS A 106 -3.41 3.22 8.81
CA LYS A 106 -2.64 3.28 10.05
C LYS A 106 -2.66 1.95 10.80
N ASP A 107 -3.81 1.29 10.87
CA ASP A 107 -3.97 -0.02 11.51
C ASP A 107 -3.19 -1.11 10.78
N ILE A 108 -3.26 -1.14 9.44
CA ILE A 108 -2.45 -2.05 8.61
C ILE A 108 -0.96 -1.76 8.82
N CYS A 109 -0.55 -0.50 8.82
CA CYS A 109 0.83 -0.11 9.09
C CYS A 109 1.27 -0.56 10.49
N ASN A 110 0.43 -0.41 11.52
CA ASN A 110 0.70 -0.90 12.87
C ASN A 110 0.80 -2.43 12.92
N GLU A 111 -0.09 -3.14 12.23
CA GLU A 111 -0.08 -4.61 12.15
C GLU A 111 1.16 -5.12 11.40
N VAL A 112 1.55 -4.45 10.32
CA VAL A 112 2.80 -4.73 9.59
C VAL A 112 4.00 -4.43 10.48
N THR A 113 3.99 -3.34 11.25
CA THR A 113 5.09 -2.97 12.14
C THR A 113 5.28 -4.00 13.26
N THR A 114 4.19 -4.48 13.85
CA THR A 114 4.19 -5.54 14.90
C THR A 114 4.61 -6.90 14.34
N LYS A 115 4.26 -7.24 13.09
CA LYS A 115 4.81 -8.42 12.40
C LYS A 115 6.23 -8.21 11.86
N SER A 116 6.69 -6.95 11.70
CA SER A 116 8.02 -6.62 11.17
C SER A 116 9.14 -7.05 12.09
N ASP A 117 8.95 -7.04 13.41
CA ASP A 117 10.01 -7.46 14.34
C ASP A 117 10.29 -8.96 14.22
N ASN A 118 9.25 -9.78 14.04
CA ASN A 118 9.43 -11.20 13.76
C ASN A 118 10.15 -11.42 12.41
N LEU A 119 9.82 -10.62 11.39
CA LEU A 119 10.45 -10.73 10.09
C LEU A 119 11.90 -10.19 10.09
N LYS A 120 12.20 -9.12 10.83
CA LYS A 120 13.57 -8.59 11.07
C LYS A 120 14.42 -9.59 11.84
N ARG A 121 13.84 -10.29 12.83
CA ARG A 121 14.51 -11.43 13.52
C ARG A 121 14.89 -12.51 12.52
N LYS A 122 13.94 -12.96 11.69
CA LYS A 122 14.20 -13.96 10.64
C LYS A 122 15.26 -13.51 9.63
N ARG A 123 15.30 -12.22 9.26
CA ARG A 123 16.37 -11.64 8.44
C ARG A 123 17.74 -11.76 9.12
N CYS A 124 17.84 -11.40 10.40
CA CYS A 124 19.08 -11.55 11.16
C CYS A 124 19.50 -13.02 11.28
N GLU A 125 18.56 -13.92 11.59
CA GLU A 125 18.80 -15.36 11.68
C GLU A 125 19.35 -15.93 10.37
N PHE A 126 18.75 -15.52 9.24
CA PHE A 126 19.22 -15.93 7.92
C PHE A 126 20.65 -15.44 7.62
N LEU A 127 20.95 -14.16 7.86
CA LEU A 127 22.28 -13.60 7.62
C LEU A 127 23.35 -14.17 8.56
N LEU A 128 22.99 -14.50 9.81
CA LEU A 128 23.89 -15.21 10.73
C LEU A 128 24.18 -16.63 10.25
N ALA A 129 23.16 -17.39 9.81
CA ALA A 129 23.37 -18.71 9.23
C ALA A 129 24.25 -18.66 7.97
N ALA A 130 24.03 -17.67 7.10
CA ALA A 130 24.88 -17.44 5.92
C ALA A 130 26.33 -17.15 6.31
N LYS A 131 26.57 -16.33 7.35
CA LYS A 131 27.90 -16.05 7.88
C LYS A 131 28.60 -17.32 8.38
N GLU A 132 27.91 -18.14 9.16
CA GLU A 132 28.46 -19.40 9.69
C GLU A 132 28.89 -20.35 8.57
N ILE A 133 28.06 -20.48 7.52
CA ILE A 133 28.41 -21.27 6.33
C ILE A 133 29.66 -20.71 5.65
N GLY A 134 29.74 -19.39 5.47
CA GLY A 134 30.90 -18.74 4.87
C GLY A 134 32.19 -18.97 5.65
N GLU A 135 32.13 -18.89 6.99
CA GLU A 135 33.27 -19.20 7.86
C GLU A 135 33.72 -20.66 7.73
N ILE A 136 32.77 -21.61 7.65
CA ILE A 136 33.08 -23.03 7.44
C ILE A 136 33.76 -23.25 6.07
N GLN A 137 33.23 -22.63 5.01
CA GLN A 137 33.82 -22.72 3.67
C GLN A 137 35.25 -22.16 3.64
N ALA A 138 35.48 -21.01 4.28
CA ALA A 138 36.81 -20.39 4.37
C ALA A 138 37.82 -21.31 5.08
N ARG A 139 37.42 -21.92 6.20
CA ARG A 139 38.26 -22.90 6.93
C ARG A 139 38.58 -24.12 6.08
N GLY A 140 37.60 -24.65 5.34
CA GLY A 140 37.81 -25.77 4.41
C GLY A 140 38.85 -25.46 3.33
N GLY A 141 38.73 -24.30 2.67
CA GLY A 141 39.70 -23.87 1.66
C GLY A 141 41.09 -23.51 2.23
N GLU A 142 41.19 -23.12 3.49
CA GLU A 142 42.48 -22.97 4.18
C GLU A 142 43.14 -24.32 4.45
N LEU A 143 42.38 -25.31 4.93
CA LEU A 143 42.87 -26.67 5.15
C LEU A 143 43.31 -27.33 3.84
N GLU A 144 42.54 -27.18 2.76
CA GLU A 144 42.91 -27.66 1.44
C GLU A 144 44.22 -27.02 0.94
N ARG A 145 44.38 -25.70 1.09
CA ARG A 145 45.64 -25.02 0.74
C ARG A 145 46.82 -25.52 1.57
N LYS A 146 46.63 -25.72 2.87
CA LYS A 146 47.67 -26.28 3.76
C LYS A 146 48.05 -27.69 3.30
N PHE A 147 47.07 -28.53 2.96
CA PHE A 147 47.29 -29.87 2.42
C PHE A 147 48.04 -29.85 1.10
N LEU A 148 47.59 -29.07 0.10
CA LEU A 148 48.24 -28.96 -1.20
C LEU A 148 49.69 -28.43 -1.09
N ASN A 149 49.93 -27.47 -0.20
CA ASN A 149 51.27 -26.96 0.04
C ASN A 149 52.17 -28.00 0.72
N ALA A 150 51.63 -28.79 1.66
CA ALA A 150 52.36 -29.91 2.27
C ALA A 150 52.72 -30.99 1.24
N VAL A 151 51.80 -31.33 0.34
CA VAL A 151 52.05 -32.26 -0.79
C VAL A 151 53.13 -31.70 -1.73
N ARG A 152 53.07 -30.41 -2.08
CA ARG A 152 54.09 -29.76 -2.92
C ARG A 152 55.48 -29.84 -2.29
N LEU A 153 55.58 -29.57 -0.98
CA LEU A 153 56.85 -29.62 -0.25
C LEU A 153 57.41 -31.04 -0.12
N ALA A 154 56.54 -32.05 0.00
CA ALA A 154 56.95 -33.45 0.14
C ALA A 154 57.44 -34.08 -1.18
N TYR A 155 56.86 -33.70 -2.33
CA TYR A 155 57.11 -34.36 -3.61
C TYR A 155 57.94 -33.55 -4.62
N GLY A 156 58.41 -32.35 -4.25
CA GLY A 156 59.52 -31.67 -4.92
C GLY A 156 59.29 -31.25 -6.39
N SER A 157 58.05 -31.18 -6.90
CA SER A 157 57.80 -30.67 -8.26
C SER A 157 56.51 -29.86 -8.37
N GLU A 158 56.60 -28.73 -9.08
CA GLU A 158 55.51 -27.77 -9.31
C GLU A 158 54.45 -28.26 -10.33
N GLN A 159 54.54 -29.51 -10.81
CA GLN A 159 53.77 -29.95 -11.99
C GLN A 159 52.47 -30.73 -11.68
N HIS A 160 52.11 -30.97 -10.42
CA HIS A 160 50.90 -31.72 -10.06
C HIS A 160 50.00 -31.01 -9.04
N ALA A 161 49.44 -29.86 -9.44
CA ALA A 161 48.34 -29.25 -8.70
C ALA A 161 47.31 -28.62 -9.65
N THR A 162 46.65 -29.43 -10.47
CA THR A 162 45.38 -29.04 -11.10
C THR A 162 44.25 -29.92 -10.57
N TYR A 163 44.13 -30.01 -9.24
CA TYR A 163 42.85 -30.36 -8.64
C TYR A 163 41.96 -29.10 -8.69
N LYS A 164 41.02 -29.05 -9.62
CA LYS A 164 39.95 -28.05 -9.62
C LYS A 164 38.79 -28.63 -8.81
N PRO A 165 38.43 -28.09 -7.64
CA PRO A 165 37.24 -28.54 -6.93
C PRO A 165 36.02 -28.19 -7.79
N SER A 166 35.46 -29.18 -8.46
CA SER A 166 34.16 -29.02 -9.11
C SER A 166 33.10 -28.99 -8.00
N ARG A 167 32.33 -27.90 -7.98
CA ARG A 167 31.11 -27.65 -7.18
C ARG A 167 31.35 -26.97 -5.83
N LYS A 168 31.26 -25.63 -5.86
CA LYS A 168 30.77 -24.86 -4.72
C LYS A 168 29.40 -25.44 -4.33
N VAL A 169 29.26 -25.88 -3.08
CA VAL A 169 27.94 -26.22 -2.52
C VAL A 169 27.17 -24.89 -2.43
N GLY A 170 26.37 -24.60 -3.45
CA GLY A 170 25.45 -23.47 -3.46
C GLY A 170 24.14 -23.88 -2.82
N TYR A 171 23.71 -23.16 -1.79
CA TYR A 171 22.33 -23.24 -1.32
C TYR A 171 21.39 -22.70 -2.41
N PRO A 172 20.14 -23.18 -2.48
CA PRO A 172 19.11 -22.50 -3.25
C PRO A 172 18.97 -21.07 -2.72
N ILE A 173 19.38 -20.10 -3.52
CA ILE A 173 19.04 -18.70 -3.28
C ILE A 173 17.53 -18.61 -3.50
N VAL A 174 16.76 -18.66 -2.41
CA VAL A 174 15.34 -18.31 -2.48
C VAL A 174 15.31 -16.82 -2.76
N ASN A 175 15.06 -16.47 -4.02
CA ASN A 175 14.87 -15.09 -4.45
C ASN A 175 13.58 -14.58 -3.78
N LEU A 176 13.71 -13.99 -2.60
CA LEU A 176 12.64 -13.22 -1.96
C LEU A 176 12.59 -11.83 -2.59
N TYR A 177 12.46 -11.76 -3.92
CA TYR A 177 12.12 -10.52 -4.58
C TYR A 177 10.63 -10.27 -4.33
N SER A 178 10.33 -9.25 -3.54
CA SER A 178 9.01 -8.67 -3.43
C SER A 178 9.00 -7.45 -4.33
N ASP A 179 8.28 -7.52 -5.44
CA ASP A 179 8.12 -6.42 -6.41
C ASP A 179 7.32 -5.22 -5.85
N ASN A 180 6.94 -5.24 -4.57
CA ASN A 180 6.29 -4.12 -3.90
C ASN A 180 7.31 -3.16 -3.26
N GLU A 181 7.62 -2.09 -3.99
CA GLU A 181 8.42 -0.95 -3.55
C GLU A 181 7.88 -0.32 -2.25
N GLY A 182 8.74 -0.18 -1.24
CA GLY A 182 8.54 0.75 -0.12
C GLY A 182 8.64 0.14 1.28
N VAL A 183 7.87 -0.91 1.60
CA VAL A 183 7.76 -1.40 2.99
C VAL A 183 8.46 -2.75 3.20
N PHE A 184 8.51 -3.61 2.18
CA PHE A 184 9.10 -4.96 2.28
C PHE A 184 10.62 -5.01 2.03
N SER A 185 11.20 -4.00 1.38
CA SER A 185 12.64 -3.99 1.04
C SER A 185 13.56 -3.91 2.27
N HIS A 186 13.08 -3.35 3.39
CA HIS A 186 13.83 -3.27 4.64
C HIS A 186 13.81 -4.58 5.44
N VAL A 187 13.03 -5.57 5.02
CA VAL A 187 12.71 -6.76 5.83
C VAL A 187 13.30 -8.04 5.22
N ALA A 188 13.46 -8.12 3.91
CA ALA A 188 14.22 -9.20 3.27
C ALA A 188 15.72 -8.84 3.21
N PRO A 189 16.64 -9.81 3.37
CA PRO A 189 18.05 -9.58 3.08
C PRO A 189 18.23 -9.37 1.58
N ASN A 190 18.99 -8.36 1.18
CA ASN A 190 19.28 -8.14 -0.23
C ASN A 190 20.40 -9.08 -0.73
N THR A 191 20.50 -9.24 -2.04
CA THR A 191 21.49 -10.16 -2.66
C THR A 191 22.93 -9.86 -2.24
N TYR A 192 23.29 -8.59 -2.07
CA TYR A 192 24.65 -8.22 -1.65
C TYR A 192 24.94 -8.63 -0.21
N GLU A 193 24.00 -8.43 0.72
CA GLU A 193 24.14 -8.85 2.12
C GLU A 193 24.31 -10.37 2.25
N VAL A 194 23.55 -11.13 1.46
CA VAL A 194 23.66 -12.59 1.44
C VAL A 194 25.02 -13.02 0.89
N MET A 195 25.48 -12.40 -0.20
CA MET A 195 26.77 -12.73 -0.82
C MET A 195 27.95 -12.33 0.08
N ASP A 196 27.87 -11.21 0.79
CA ASP A 196 28.91 -10.77 1.72
C ASP A 196 29.00 -11.70 2.95
N ALA A 197 27.84 -12.14 3.45
CA ALA A 197 27.78 -13.09 4.55
C ALA A 197 28.36 -14.45 4.13
N LEU A 198 27.93 -14.98 2.98
CA LEU A 198 28.35 -16.30 2.49
C LEU A 198 29.82 -16.34 2.06
N ASN A 199 30.32 -15.33 1.34
CA ASN A 199 31.66 -15.41 0.76
C ASN A 199 32.75 -14.84 1.68
N PHE A 200 32.40 -13.87 2.54
CA PHE A 200 33.38 -13.13 3.34
C PHE A 200 33.12 -13.19 4.84
N GLY A 201 32.02 -13.82 5.29
CA GLY A 201 31.62 -13.82 6.69
C GLY A 201 31.25 -12.43 7.21
N LYS A 202 30.94 -11.48 6.32
CA LYS A 202 30.63 -10.08 6.68
C LYS A 202 29.12 -9.91 6.78
N VAL A 203 28.67 -9.36 7.90
CA VAL A 203 27.25 -9.02 8.13
C VAL A 203 27.13 -7.61 8.70
N PRO A 204 25.98 -6.92 8.49
CA PRO A 204 25.70 -5.60 9.07
C PRO A 204 25.80 -5.57 10.61
N PHE A 205 26.03 -4.38 11.19
CA PHE A 205 26.17 -4.22 12.63
C PHE A 205 24.92 -4.62 13.42
N PHE A 206 23.71 -4.36 12.88
CA PHE A 206 22.46 -4.78 13.51
C PHE A 206 22.37 -6.31 13.65
N VAL A 207 22.91 -7.06 12.68
CA VAL A 207 22.95 -8.53 12.71
C VAL A 207 23.94 -9.03 13.77
N ILE A 208 25.10 -8.38 13.89
CA ILE A 208 26.10 -8.68 14.94
C ILE A 208 25.49 -8.45 16.32
N TRP A 209 24.84 -7.28 16.51
CA TRP A 209 24.18 -6.94 17.77
C TRP A 209 23.11 -7.97 18.14
N TYR A 210 22.24 -8.31 17.17
CA TYR A 210 21.21 -9.31 17.37
C TYR A 210 21.80 -10.69 17.72
N GLY A 211 22.89 -11.09 17.08
CA GLY A 211 23.59 -12.34 17.41
C GLY A 211 24.08 -12.40 18.86
N LEU A 212 24.60 -11.28 19.37
CA LEU A 212 25.17 -11.18 20.72
C LEU A 212 24.11 -10.99 21.82
N TYR A 213 23.09 -10.18 21.56
CA TYR A 213 22.18 -9.65 22.60
C TYR A 213 20.70 -9.98 22.36
N LYS A 214 20.36 -10.58 21.21
CA LYS A 214 18.97 -10.92 20.79
C LYS A 214 17.99 -9.73 20.79
N GLU A 215 18.53 -8.51 20.74
CA GLU A 215 17.79 -7.26 20.64
C GLU A 215 17.85 -6.77 19.18
N LEU A 216 16.74 -6.22 18.66
CA LEU A 216 16.71 -5.60 17.35
C LEU A 216 17.01 -4.11 17.48
N LEU A 217 18.09 -3.67 16.86
CA LEU A 217 18.48 -2.26 16.79
C LEU A 217 18.56 -1.79 15.33
N SER A 218 18.50 -0.48 15.14
CA SER A 218 18.87 0.12 13.86
C SER A 218 20.38 -0.02 13.61
N GLU A 219 20.80 -0.02 12.34
CA GLU A 219 22.22 -0.19 11.96
C GLU A 219 23.14 0.85 12.62
N ASN A 220 22.72 2.11 12.65
CA ASN A 220 23.48 3.20 13.25
C ASN A 220 23.59 3.06 14.77
N GLU A 221 22.51 2.62 15.43
CA GLU A 221 22.51 2.43 16.87
C GLU A 221 23.35 1.22 17.28
N ALA A 222 23.20 0.10 16.57
CA ALA A 222 24.05 -1.08 16.75
C ALA A 222 25.53 -0.74 16.58
N ARG A 223 25.88 0.05 15.56
CA ARG A 223 27.27 0.53 15.34
C ARG A 223 27.80 1.30 16.56
N LYS A 224 27.05 2.29 17.04
CA LYS A 224 27.44 3.11 18.20
C LYS A 224 27.64 2.25 19.45
N ARG A 225 26.68 1.38 19.78
CA ARG A 225 26.76 0.53 20.96
C ARG A 225 27.90 -0.49 20.88
N LEU A 226 28.14 -1.09 19.71
CA LEU A 226 29.29 -1.99 19.51
C LEU A 226 30.62 -1.27 19.67
N GLU A 227 30.73 -0.03 19.21
CA GLU A 227 31.94 0.78 19.37
C GLU A 227 32.19 1.16 20.84
N GLU A 228 31.14 1.55 21.58
CA GLU A 228 31.21 1.83 23.01
C GLU A 228 31.72 0.62 23.80
N ILE A 229 31.19 -0.58 23.51
CA ILE A 229 31.64 -1.83 24.13
C ILE A 229 33.12 -2.11 23.83
N LYS A 230 33.61 -1.82 22.62
CA LYS A 230 35.03 -1.99 22.27
C LYS A 230 35.90 -1.06 23.11
N ARG A 231 35.55 0.23 23.20
CA ARG A 231 36.27 1.22 24.01
C ARG A 231 36.33 0.80 25.50
N LEU A 232 35.22 0.33 26.06
CA LEU A 232 35.17 -0.15 27.44
C LEU A 232 36.06 -1.38 27.68
N LYS A 233 36.13 -2.31 26.71
CA LYS A 233 37.02 -3.49 26.80
C LYS A 233 38.49 -3.10 26.73
N GLU A 234 38.85 -2.12 25.90
CA GLU A 234 40.23 -1.61 25.79
C GLU A 234 40.69 -0.93 27.08
N LEU A 235 39.83 -0.10 27.68
CA LEU A 235 40.11 0.55 28.97
C LEU A 235 40.37 -0.47 30.09
N LYS A 236 39.55 -1.54 30.17
CA LYS A 236 39.77 -2.62 31.15
C LYS A 236 41.12 -3.32 30.95
N ARG A 237 41.48 -3.64 29.71
CA ARG A 237 42.77 -4.28 29.38
C ARG A 237 43.98 -3.42 29.73
N MET A 238 43.86 -2.10 29.60
CA MET A 238 44.92 -1.17 30.00
C MET A 238 45.04 -1.08 31.52
N GLY A 239 43.91 -1.02 32.25
CA GLY A 239 43.91 -1.03 33.72
C GLY A 239 44.49 -2.32 34.33
N GLU A 240 44.24 -3.48 33.72
CA GLU A 240 44.81 -4.76 34.14
C GLU A 240 46.34 -4.84 33.92
N LYS A 241 46.86 -4.18 32.88
CA LYS A 241 48.31 -4.10 32.60
C LYS A 241 49.06 -3.10 33.46
N SER A 242 48.37 -2.15 34.09
CA SER A 242 48.99 -1.16 34.99
C SER A 242 49.08 -1.64 36.44
N ASN A 243 48.44 -2.77 36.77
CA ASN A 243 48.37 -3.33 38.13
C ASN A 243 49.07 -4.70 38.29
N GLY A 244 49.77 -5.20 37.26
CA GLY A 244 50.57 -6.42 37.30
C GLY A 244 52.01 -6.13 36.90
#